data_AF-A0A061NUK2-F1
#
_entry.id   AF-A0A061NUK2-F1
#
_cell.length_a   1.000
_cell.length_b   1.000
_cell.length_c   1.000
_cell.angle_alpha   90.00
_cell.angle_beta   90.00
_cell.angle_gamma   90.00
#
_symmetry.space_group_name_H-M   'P 1'
#
loop_
_entity.id
_entity.type
_entity.pdbx_description
1 polymer ?
#
loop_
_entity_poly.entity_id
_entity_poly.type
_entity_poly.pdbx_seq_one_letter_code
_entity_poly.pdbx_strand_id
1 'polypeptide(L)'
;MFDFPDDENLKRLLQEFAEADKVIGAVCHGPAGLVNAELKDGTPLVQGKTVTSFTDSEERGVELEDQVPFMLETKLKERGASFVVADDWAEHVQTDGKLVTGQNPQSSIRVAEEFMKAL
;
A
#
# COMPACT_ATOMS: atom_id res chain seq x y z
N MET A 1 3.26 -6.58 7.45
CA MET A 1 2.58 -6.16 8.70
C MET A 1 3.54 -6.02 9.89
N PHE A 2 4.48 -6.94 10.09
CA PHE A 2 5.34 -6.95 11.29
C PHE A 2 6.72 -6.34 11.08
N ASP A 3 7.31 -6.55 9.90
CA ASP A 3 8.68 -6.18 9.55
C ASP A 3 8.71 -4.96 8.62
N PHE A 4 7.85 -4.93 7.61
CA PHE A 4 7.83 -3.88 6.60
C PHE A 4 7.63 -2.45 7.15
N PRO A 5 6.69 -2.19 8.08
CA PRO A 5 6.43 -0.81 8.52
C PRO A 5 7.64 -0.12 9.15
N ASP A 6 8.50 -0.89 9.83
CA ASP A 6 9.61 -0.34 10.61
C ASP A 6 11.00 -0.68 10.04
N ASP A 7 11.05 -1.37 8.89
CA ASP A 7 12.32 -1.65 8.21
C ASP A 7 12.94 -0.37 7.63
N GLU A 8 14.08 0.04 8.20
CA GLU A 8 14.79 1.27 7.83
C GLU A 8 15.31 1.24 6.38
N ASN A 9 15.67 0.08 5.84
CA ASN A 9 16.14 -0.02 4.46
C ASN A 9 14.98 0.16 3.49
N LEU A 10 13.83 -0.43 3.78
CA LEU A 10 12.61 -0.30 2.98
C LEU A 10 12.13 1.14 2.98
N LYS A 11 12.02 1.78 4.15
CA LYS A 11 11.64 3.21 4.25
C LYS A 11 12.56 4.10 3.43
N ARG A 12 13.88 3.90 3.53
CA ARG A 12 14.87 4.66 2.75
C ARG A 12 14.70 4.43 1.24
N LEU A 13 14.54 3.18 0.80
CA LEU A 13 14.34 2.87 -0.62
C LEU A 13 13.05 3.47 -1.17
N LEU A 14 11.95 3.40 -0.42
CA LEU A 14 10.67 3.99 -0.82
C LEU A 14 10.77 5.51 -0.94
N GLN A 15 11.42 6.18 0.02
CA GLN A 15 11.70 7.62 -0.06
C GLN A 15 12.54 7.97 -1.29
N GLU A 16 13.67 7.29 -1.49
CA GLU A 16 14.56 7.53 -2.64
C GLU A 16 13.84 7.31 -3.98
N PHE A 17 12.96 6.31 -4.06
CA PHE A 17 12.20 6.02 -5.28
C PHE A 17 11.12 7.06 -5.54
N ALA A 18 10.35 7.43 -4.51
CA ALA A 18 9.31 8.45 -4.66
C ALA A 18 9.90 9.79 -5.10
N GLU A 19 11.03 10.21 -4.51
CA GLU A 19 11.68 11.48 -4.86
C GLU A 19 12.38 11.47 -6.22
N ALA A 20 12.84 10.29 -6.65
CA ALA A 20 13.41 10.12 -7.98
C ALA A 20 12.34 9.89 -9.07
N ASP A 21 11.05 10.05 -8.73
CA ASP A 21 9.91 9.76 -9.61
C ASP A 21 10.05 8.35 -10.22
N LYS A 22 10.26 7.33 -9.38
CA LYS A 22 10.33 5.92 -9.79
C LYS A 22 9.08 5.16 -9.36
N VAL A 23 8.77 4.11 -10.11
CA VAL A 23 7.59 3.28 -9.84
C VAL A 23 7.74 2.50 -8.55
N ILE A 24 6.70 2.53 -7.73
CA ILE A 24 6.54 1.75 -6.50
C ILE A 24 5.28 0.89 -6.66
N GLY A 25 5.42 -0.43 -6.51
CA GLY A 25 4.33 -1.38 -6.62
C GLY A 25 4.14 -2.17 -5.32
N ALA A 26 2.91 -2.33 -4.84
CA ALA A 26 2.59 -3.15 -3.68
C ALA A 26 1.19 -3.78 -3.81
N VAL A 27 0.98 -4.97 -3.23
CA VAL A 27 -0.31 -5.68 -3.29
C VAL A 27 -0.62 -6.37 -1.97
N CYS A 28 -1.91 -6.55 -1.64
CA CYS A 28 -2.37 -7.23 -0.43
C CYS A 28 -1.87 -6.50 0.84
N HIS A 29 -1.04 -7.16 1.67
CA HIS A 29 -0.38 -6.53 2.82
C HIS A 29 0.95 -5.85 2.49
N GLY A 30 1.44 -5.94 1.24
CA GLY A 30 2.64 -5.23 0.79
C GLY A 30 2.63 -3.72 1.08
N PRO A 31 1.50 -3.00 0.93
CA PRO A 31 1.36 -1.60 1.33
C PRO A 31 1.67 -1.31 2.81
N ALA A 32 1.83 -2.31 3.67
CA ALA A 32 2.35 -2.12 5.03
C ALA A 32 3.72 -1.42 5.05
N GLY A 33 4.55 -1.59 4.01
CA GLY A 33 5.81 -0.86 3.87
C GLY A 33 5.64 0.65 3.66
N LEU A 34 4.46 1.09 3.23
CA LEU A 34 4.15 2.51 2.99
C LEU A 34 3.67 3.23 4.26
N VAL A 35 3.32 2.49 5.32
CA VAL A 35 2.66 3.03 6.53
C VAL A 35 3.53 4.06 7.27
N ASN A 36 4.83 3.83 7.35
CA ASN A 36 5.78 4.77 7.98
C ASN A 36 6.82 5.29 6.97
N ALA A 37 6.58 5.13 5.67
CA ALA A 37 7.42 5.72 4.64
C ALA A 37 7.09 7.20 4.50
N GLU A 38 8.11 8.06 4.53
CA GLU A 38 7.98 9.51 4.49
C GLU A 38 8.93 10.09 3.42
N LEU A 39 8.56 11.22 2.84
CA LEU A 39 9.44 12.05 2.01
C LEU A 39 10.51 12.73 2.87
N LYS A 40 11.56 13.32 2.28
CA LYS A 40 12.62 14.00 3.06
C LYS A 40 12.12 15.12 3.96
N ASP A 41 10.98 15.73 3.64
CA ASP A 41 10.36 16.77 4.46
C ASP A 41 9.52 16.22 5.62
N GLY A 42 9.43 14.90 5.78
CA GLY A 42 8.65 14.22 6.82
C GLY A 42 7.18 13.99 6.44
N THR A 43 6.75 14.37 5.24
CA THR A 43 5.38 14.11 4.76
C THR A 43 5.22 12.61 4.52
N PRO A 44 4.19 11.93 5.07
CA PRO A 44 3.89 10.54 4.72
C PRO A 44 3.76 10.37 3.21
N LEU A 45 4.42 9.36 2.65
CA LEU A 45 4.46 9.12 1.21
C LEU A 45 3.06 8.95 0.62
N VAL A 46 2.14 8.36 1.39
CA VAL A 46 0.75 8.11 1.00
C VAL A 46 -0.18 9.31 1.21
N GLN A 47 0.29 10.41 1.80
CA GLN A 47 -0.58 11.55 2.11
C GLN A 47 -1.16 12.16 0.81
N GLY A 48 -2.48 12.20 0.71
CA GLY A 48 -3.20 12.70 -0.46
C GLY A 48 -3.14 11.78 -1.68
N LYS A 49 -2.53 10.60 -1.57
CA LYS A 49 -2.44 9.60 -2.65
C LYS A 49 -3.64 8.68 -2.66
N THR A 50 -4.10 8.31 -3.86
CA THR A 50 -5.14 7.30 -4.04
C THR A 50 -4.52 5.91 -3.96
N VAL A 51 -4.95 5.09 -3.00
CA VAL A 51 -4.38 3.76 -2.77
C VAL A 51 -5.46 2.72 -2.47
N THR A 52 -5.08 1.46 -2.55
CA THR A 52 -5.82 0.33 -2.00
C THR A 52 -4.84 -0.66 -1.33
N SER A 53 -5.36 -1.60 -0.53
CA SER A 53 -4.61 -2.66 0.14
C SER A 53 -5.57 -3.73 0.62
N PHE A 54 -5.08 -4.77 1.29
CA PHE A 54 -5.97 -5.72 1.96
C PHE A 54 -6.87 -4.96 2.92
N THR A 55 -8.17 -5.18 2.81
CA THR A 55 -9.18 -4.36 3.48
C THR A 55 -9.39 -4.82 4.90
N ASP A 56 -9.97 -3.93 5.71
CA ASP A 56 -10.35 -4.32 7.07
C ASP A 56 -11.46 -5.38 7.06
N SER A 57 -12.33 -5.41 6.04
CA SER A 57 -13.34 -6.45 5.86
C SER A 57 -12.73 -7.79 5.46
N GLU A 58 -11.75 -7.81 4.57
CA GLU A 58 -11.04 -9.03 4.17
C GLU A 58 -10.26 -9.63 5.35
N GLU A 59 -9.60 -8.80 6.16
CA GLU A 59 -8.87 -9.25 7.37
C GLU A 59 -9.82 -9.85 8.43
N ARG A 60 -10.99 -9.23 8.64
CA ARG A 60 -12.05 -9.82 9.47
C ARG A 60 -12.59 -11.12 8.88
N GLY A 61 -12.76 -11.17 7.57
CA GLY A 61 -13.27 -12.35 6.85
C GLY A 61 -12.35 -13.56 6.97
N VAL A 62 -11.06 -13.36 7.23
CA VAL A 62 -10.09 -14.44 7.50
C VAL A 62 -9.84 -14.68 9.00
N GLU A 63 -10.53 -13.96 9.88
CA GLU A 63 -10.46 -14.11 11.35
C GLU A 63 -9.06 -13.85 11.95
N LEU A 64 -8.27 -12.96 11.32
CA LEU A 64 -6.90 -12.64 11.76
C LEU A 64 -6.73 -11.21 12.30
N GLU A 65 -7.82 -10.46 12.47
CA GLU A 65 -7.77 -9.07 12.95
C GLU A 65 -7.06 -8.91 14.31
N ASP A 66 -7.21 -9.88 15.21
CA ASP A 66 -6.56 -9.88 16.52
C ASP A 66 -5.09 -10.35 16.49
N GLN A 67 -4.62 -10.86 15.34
CA GLN A 67 -3.25 -11.35 15.17
C GLN A 67 -2.34 -10.31 14.52
N VAL A 68 -2.90 -9.39 13.73
CA VAL A 68 -2.14 -8.32 13.09
C VAL A 68 -1.89 -7.17 14.07
N PRO A 69 -0.72 -6.48 14.00
CA PRO A 69 -0.40 -5.40 14.92
C PRO A 69 -1.25 -4.15 14.71
N PHE A 70 -1.89 -4.04 13.55
CA PHE A 70 -2.81 -2.97 13.18
C PHE A 70 -3.62 -3.40 11.93
N MET A 71 -4.74 -2.74 11.70
CA MET A 71 -5.57 -2.90 10.52
C MET A 71 -5.02 -2.02 9.38
N LEU A 72 -4.63 -2.63 8.25
CA LEU A 72 -3.83 -1.96 7.22
C LEU A 72 -4.57 -0.81 6.53
N GLU A 73 -5.81 -1.04 6.10
CA GLU A 73 -6.64 -0.01 5.46
C GLU A 73 -6.84 1.19 6.41
N THR A 74 -7.26 0.91 7.65
CA THR A 74 -7.41 1.97 8.68
C THR A 74 -6.10 2.74 8.86
N LYS A 75 -4.96 2.05 8.94
CA LYS A 75 -3.67 2.69 9.18
C LYS A 75 -3.22 3.58 8.02
N LEU A 76 -3.46 3.17 6.78
CA LEU A 76 -3.15 3.99 5.60
C LEU A 76 -4.05 5.23 5.54
N LYS A 77 -5.33 5.11 5.90
CA LYS A 77 -6.24 6.27 6.03
C LYS A 77 -5.77 7.26 7.10
N GLU A 78 -5.31 6.79 8.27
CA GLU A 78 -4.72 7.64 9.31
C GLU A 78 -3.49 8.43 8.82
N ARG A 79 -2.73 7.87 7.88
CA ARG A 79 -1.59 8.53 7.22
C ARG A 79 -2.00 9.49 6.10
N GLY A 80 -3.30 9.70 5.89
CA GLY A 80 -3.84 10.67 4.94
C GLY A 80 -4.04 10.14 3.53
N ALA A 81 -4.03 8.82 3.33
CA ALA A 81 -4.31 8.22 2.03
C ALA A 81 -5.81 8.32 1.66
N SER A 82 -6.09 8.58 0.38
CA SER A 82 -7.43 8.44 -0.21
C SER A 82 -7.66 6.99 -0.59
N PHE A 83 -8.21 6.22 0.35
CA PHE A 83 -8.38 4.78 0.19
C PHE A 83 -9.60 4.43 -0.67
N VAL A 84 -9.41 3.60 -1.68
CA VAL A 84 -10.49 3.08 -2.54
C VAL A 84 -10.55 1.56 -2.41
N VAL A 85 -11.77 1.06 -2.28
CA VAL A 85 -12.06 -0.35 -2.00
C VAL A 85 -13.06 -0.89 -3.02
N ALA A 86 -12.86 -2.14 -3.43
CA ALA A 86 -13.83 -2.95 -4.14
C ALA A 86 -14.36 -4.06 -3.23
N ASP A 87 -15.32 -4.85 -3.72
CA ASP A 87 -15.83 -6.02 -3.01
C ASP A 87 -14.68 -6.96 -2.59
N ASP A 88 -14.83 -7.58 -1.42
CA ASP A 88 -13.81 -8.49 -0.88
C ASP A 88 -13.44 -9.57 -1.91
N TRP A 89 -12.14 -9.82 -2.06
CA TRP A 89 -11.54 -10.77 -3.00
C TRP A 89 -11.73 -10.44 -4.49
N ALA A 90 -12.34 -9.29 -4.83
CA ALA A 90 -12.38 -8.81 -6.21
C ALA A 90 -11.02 -8.29 -6.66
N GLU A 91 -10.69 -8.49 -7.94
CA GLU A 91 -9.51 -7.86 -8.54
C GLU A 91 -9.68 -6.33 -8.52
N HIS A 92 -8.80 -5.64 -7.79
CA HIS A 92 -8.83 -4.19 -7.65
C HIS A 92 -7.42 -3.58 -7.52
N VAL A 93 -7.16 -2.53 -8.32
CA VAL A 93 -5.87 -1.83 -8.41
C VAL A 93 -6.11 -0.33 -8.47
N GLN A 94 -5.31 0.42 -7.74
CA GLN A 94 -5.21 1.88 -7.83
C GLN A 94 -3.83 2.29 -8.34
N THR A 95 -3.81 3.23 -9.28
CA THR A 95 -2.59 3.84 -9.79
C THR A 95 -2.68 5.36 -9.63
N ASP A 96 -1.81 5.93 -8.81
CA ASP A 96 -1.67 7.37 -8.59
C ASP A 96 -0.26 7.80 -8.99
N GLY A 97 -0.13 8.33 -10.21
CA GLY A 97 1.17 8.60 -10.82
C GLY A 97 2.00 7.32 -10.91
N LYS A 98 3.10 7.27 -10.15
CA LYS A 98 4.03 6.12 -10.09
C LYS A 98 3.84 5.21 -8.89
N LEU A 99 2.79 5.42 -8.10
CA LEU A 99 2.41 4.52 -7.03
C LEU A 99 1.28 3.58 -7.51
N VAL A 100 1.58 2.29 -7.58
CA VAL A 100 0.62 1.24 -7.96
C VAL A 100 0.34 0.36 -6.75
N THR A 101 -0.93 0.25 -6.35
CA THR A 101 -1.35 -0.57 -5.21
C THR A 101 -2.50 -1.50 -5.58
N GLY A 102 -2.51 -2.72 -5.03
CA GLY A 102 -3.56 -3.70 -5.25
C GLY A 102 -4.16 -4.24 -3.97
N GLN A 103 -5.48 -4.49 -3.99
CA GLN A 103 -6.26 -4.83 -2.80
C GLN A 103 -5.85 -6.19 -2.21
N ASN A 104 -5.87 -7.25 -3.01
CA ASN A 104 -5.77 -8.63 -2.50
C ASN A 104 -4.96 -9.51 -3.48
N PRO A 105 -4.77 -10.81 -3.19
CA PRO A 105 -3.98 -11.69 -4.07
C PRO A 105 -4.50 -11.74 -5.52
N GLN A 106 -5.81 -11.62 -5.74
CA GLN A 106 -6.43 -11.60 -7.06
C GLN A 106 -5.95 -10.42 -7.91
N SER A 107 -5.56 -9.31 -7.29
CA SER A 107 -5.00 -8.13 -7.95
C SER A 107 -3.56 -8.27 -8.44
N SER A 108 -2.83 -9.32 -8.06
CA SER A 108 -1.36 -9.38 -8.23
C SER A 108 -0.91 -9.26 -9.69
N ILE A 109 -1.60 -9.92 -10.62
CA ILE A 109 -1.28 -9.86 -12.06
C ILE A 109 -1.49 -8.44 -12.58
N ARG A 110 -2.64 -7.84 -12.27
CA ARG A 110 -2.96 -6.50 -12.73
C ARG A 110 -2.07 -5.42 -12.10
N VAL A 111 -1.63 -5.59 -10.85
CA VAL A 111 -0.60 -4.72 -10.25
C VAL A 111 0.70 -4.78 -11.06
N ALA A 112 1.15 -5.97 -11.45
CA ALA A 112 2.36 -6.11 -12.27
C ALA A 112 2.19 -5.47 -13.65
N GLU A 113 1.02 -5.61 -14.29
CA GLU A 113 0.72 -4.97 -15.57
C GLU A 113 0.71 -3.44 -15.48
N GLU A 114 0.02 -2.86 -14.49
CA GLU A 114 0.00 -1.41 -14.27
C GLU A 114 1.38 -0.88 -13.86
N PHE A 115 2.15 -1.64 -13.08
CA PHE A 115 3.54 -1.31 -12.76
C PHE A 115 4.38 -1.19 -14.03
N MET A 116 4.28 -2.15 -14.96
CA MET A 116 5.01 -2.12 -16.21
C MET A 116 4.61 -0.95 -17.12
N LYS A 117 3.34 -0.50 -17.07
CA LYS A 117 2.87 0.69 -17.80
C LYS A 117 3.41 2.00 -17.21
N ALA A 118 3.73 2.02 -15.93
CA ALA A 118 4.20 3.21 -15.22
C ALA A 118 5.73 3.43 -15.30
N LEU A 119 6.49 2.45 -15.81
CA LEU A 119 7.95 2.52 -16.02
C LEU A 119 8.34 3.53 -17.10
#